data_AF-A0AB34K2C1-F1
#
_entry.id   AF-A0AB34K2C1-F1
#
_cell.length_a   1.000
_cell.length_b   1.000
_cell.length_c   1.000
_cell.angle_alpha   90.00
_cell.angle_beta   90.00
_cell.angle_gamma   90.00
#
_symmetry.space_group_name_H-M   'P 1'
#
loop_
_entity.id
_entity.type
_entity.pdbx_description
1 polymer ?
#
loop_
_entity_poly.entity_id
_entity_poly.type
_entity_poly.pdbx_seq_one_letter_code
_entity_poly.pdbx_strand_id
1 'polypeptide(L)'
;MAREPCACGAEAKYRCPACQTPSCSLPCVKKHKAERQCSGQRDDSAFCDIRSFDDRVLLRDYQLLEGISRTIDASERGREQLVAKQGARGGTDGLSPARRELLRQAQWRGVGLELLPHGMQRQRENTSRYDHRRKRLAWRVEFHFAQVAIRHACAQVSEGCTLLTLLRSLLEPDFVDLEPVVSSEALDGAPSSSEPPARLFPATSNAAQRKSDGRRALLQHKLRRYTRVGAAGLMVFLRAEGRCANDPRFYLLTLHESLSTLLAGKRVIEFPTLHVATPDEAHSYPLLEAAPSASNQ
;
A
#
# COMPACT_ATOMS: atom_id res chain seq x y z
N MET A 1 55.55 31.26 -0.99
CA MET A 1 54.89 30.13 -0.31
C MET A 1 55.33 28.84 -0.98
N ALA A 2 56.06 27.96 -0.28
CA ALA A 2 56.53 26.71 -0.86
C ALA A 2 55.34 25.81 -1.23
N ARG A 3 55.29 25.33 -2.48
CA ARG A 3 54.25 24.39 -2.92
C ARG A 3 54.61 23.01 -2.37
N GLU A 4 53.75 22.47 -1.51
CA GLU A 4 53.90 21.11 -1.00
C GLU A 4 53.89 20.10 -2.17
N PRO A 5 54.83 19.13 -2.20
CA PRO A 5 54.92 18.18 -3.29
C PRO A 5 53.73 17.20 -3.29
N CYS A 6 53.36 16.73 -4.48
CA CYS A 6 52.41 15.63 -4.63
C CYS A 6 53.04 14.33 -4.11
N ALA A 7 52.23 13.37 -3.65
CA ALA A 7 52.68 12.06 -3.16
C ALA A 7 53.50 11.22 -4.18
N CYS A 8 53.54 11.62 -5.45
CA CYS A 8 54.37 11.01 -6.50
C CYS A 8 55.73 11.71 -6.70
N GLY A 9 56.07 12.73 -5.90
CA GLY A 9 57.34 13.48 -5.98
C GLY A 9 57.34 14.67 -6.96
N ALA A 10 56.29 14.85 -7.76
CA ALA A 10 56.13 16.00 -8.66
C ALA A 10 55.53 17.23 -7.93
N GLU A 11 55.74 18.43 -8.50
CA GLU A 11 55.13 19.66 -8.00
C GLU A 11 53.58 19.57 -8.06
N ALA A 12 52.91 19.89 -6.96
CA ALA A 12 51.46 19.81 -6.88
C ALA A 12 50.79 20.97 -7.62
N LYS A 13 49.76 20.66 -8.41
CA LYS A 13 48.97 21.62 -9.18
C LYS A 13 47.57 21.85 -8.60
N TYR A 14 47.01 20.85 -7.93
CA TYR A 14 45.64 20.85 -7.41
C TYR A 14 45.59 20.36 -5.97
N ARG A 15 44.52 20.67 -5.23
CA ARG A 15 44.26 20.15 -3.87
C ARG A 15 42.88 19.51 -3.80
N CYS A 16 42.76 18.42 -3.05
CA CYS A 16 41.48 17.77 -2.83
C CYS A 16 40.59 18.64 -1.91
N PRO A 17 39.32 18.94 -2.26
CA PRO A 17 38.47 19.81 -1.45
C PRO A 17 38.03 19.17 -0.12
N ALA A 18 38.10 17.84 -0.01
CA ALA A 18 37.74 17.10 1.20
C ALA A 18 38.87 17.05 2.24
N CYS A 19 40.05 16.57 1.81
CA CYS A 19 41.19 16.29 2.71
C CYS A 19 42.43 17.15 2.44
N GLN A 20 42.32 18.15 1.55
CA GLN A 20 43.38 19.10 1.17
C GLN A 20 44.68 18.49 0.60
N THR A 21 44.68 17.17 0.33
CA THR A 21 45.85 16.46 -0.21
C THR A 21 46.29 17.08 -1.55
N PRO A 22 47.57 17.50 -1.68
CA PRO A 22 48.11 18.02 -2.93
C PRO A 22 48.22 16.92 -4.00
N SER A 23 47.89 17.27 -5.24
CA SER A 23 47.92 16.36 -6.39
C SER A 23 48.43 17.08 -7.65
N CYS A 24 49.18 16.38 -8.51
CA CYS A 24 49.70 16.96 -9.76
C CYS A 24 48.82 16.63 -10.99
N SER A 25 48.07 15.53 -10.95
CA SER A 25 47.32 14.99 -12.10
C SER A 25 46.14 14.12 -11.68
N LEU A 26 45.21 13.84 -12.61
CA LEU A 26 44.04 13.00 -12.36
C LEU A 26 44.38 11.59 -11.83
N PRO A 27 45.43 10.88 -12.31
CA PRO A 27 45.88 9.63 -11.71
C PRO A 27 46.23 9.77 -10.21
N CYS A 28 46.89 10.86 -9.81
CA CYS A 28 47.22 11.12 -8.41
C CYS A 28 45.97 11.45 -7.57
N VAL A 29 44.96 12.10 -8.18
CA VAL A 29 43.66 12.31 -7.56
C VAL A 29 42.95 10.97 -7.31
N LYS A 30 42.91 10.08 -8.29
CA LYS A 30 42.28 8.75 -8.13
C LYS A 30 43.03 7.87 -7.13
N LYS A 31 44.36 7.88 -7.17
CA LYS A 31 45.22 7.10 -6.28
C LYS A 31 45.00 7.47 -4.81
N HIS A 32 45.03 8.75 -4.46
CA HIS A 32 44.79 9.13 -3.05
C HIS A 32 43.35 8.87 -2.60
N LYS A 33 42.34 8.99 -3.49
CA LYS A 33 40.96 8.66 -3.15
C LYS A 33 40.81 7.19 -2.80
N ALA A 34 41.50 6.30 -3.52
CA ALA A 34 41.51 4.88 -3.23
C ALA A 34 42.29 4.55 -1.94
N GLU A 35 43.50 5.11 -1.77
CA GLU A 35 44.37 4.82 -0.62
C GLU A 35 43.84 5.38 0.70
N ARG A 36 43.24 6.57 0.67
CA ARG A 36 42.72 7.27 1.86
C ARG A 36 41.21 7.15 2.02
N GLN A 37 40.55 6.34 1.19
CA GLN A 37 39.08 6.21 1.16
C GLN A 37 38.36 7.58 1.16
N CYS A 38 38.87 8.52 0.36
CA CYS A 38 38.40 9.89 0.35
C CYS A 38 37.29 10.09 -0.70
N SER A 39 36.14 10.63 -0.29
CA SER A 39 35.03 11.00 -1.20
C SER A 39 35.48 12.04 -2.25
N GLY A 40 36.37 12.94 -1.84
CA GLY A 40 36.79 14.10 -2.62
C GLY A 40 35.68 15.13 -2.82
N GLN A 41 34.63 15.06 -2.01
CA GLN A 41 33.62 16.10 -1.83
C GLN A 41 33.81 16.70 -0.45
N ARG A 42 33.72 18.03 -0.35
CA ARG A 42 33.77 18.72 0.94
C ARG A 42 32.53 18.32 1.74
N ASP A 43 32.69 18.11 3.04
CA ASP A 43 31.53 17.93 3.92
C ASP A 43 30.92 19.30 4.22
N ASP A 44 29.83 19.58 3.52
CA ASP A 44 29.11 20.85 3.63
C ASP A 44 28.31 20.95 4.94
N SER A 45 28.12 19.82 5.65
CA SER A 45 27.34 19.72 6.89
C SER A 45 28.20 19.60 8.16
N ALA A 46 29.52 19.70 8.03
CA ALA A 46 30.43 19.54 9.16
C ALA A 46 30.17 20.59 10.26
N PHE A 47 30.05 20.10 11.50
CA PHE A 47 29.83 20.90 12.70
C PHE A 47 30.96 21.92 12.91
N CYS A 48 30.57 23.15 13.26
CA CYS A 48 31.47 24.23 13.62
C CYS A 48 31.02 24.80 14.97
N ASP A 49 31.95 24.95 15.91
CA ASP A 49 31.66 25.62 17.18
C ASP A 49 31.37 27.10 16.90
N ILE A 50 30.37 27.65 17.60
CA ILE A 50 29.96 29.06 17.49
C ILE A 50 31.12 30.04 17.69
N ARG A 51 32.13 29.67 18.50
CA ARG A 51 33.32 30.52 18.72
C ARG A 51 34.26 30.58 17.52
N SER A 52 34.16 29.62 16.62
CA SER A 52 34.95 29.51 15.38
C SER A 52 34.12 29.82 14.12
N PHE A 53 32.93 30.38 14.30
CA PHE A 53 32.02 30.69 13.21
C PHE A 53 32.46 31.98 12.50
N ASP A 54 33.13 31.81 11.35
CA ASP A 54 33.57 32.90 10.49
C ASP A 54 32.64 33.08 9.28
N ASP A 55 32.74 34.21 8.58
CA ASP A 55 32.01 34.51 7.33
C ASP A 55 32.14 33.40 6.27
N ARG A 56 33.25 32.66 6.28
CA ARG A 56 33.47 31.52 5.38
C ARG A 56 32.55 30.34 5.67
N VAL A 57 32.23 30.10 6.94
CA VAL A 57 31.28 29.07 7.38
C VAL A 57 29.87 29.52 7.02
N LEU A 58 29.54 30.79 7.28
CA LEU A 58 28.26 31.38 6.89
C LEU A 58 27.98 31.24 5.38
N LEU A 59 28.94 31.59 4.53
CA LEU A 59 28.80 31.48 3.07
C LEU A 59 28.61 30.03 2.60
N ARG A 60 29.31 29.07 3.23
CA ARG A 60 29.13 27.64 2.94
C ARG A 60 27.70 27.21 3.27
N ASP A 61 27.23 27.56 4.46
CA ASP A 61 25.92 27.14 4.94
C ASP A 61 24.79 27.82 4.13
N TYR A 62 24.97 29.08 3.75
CA TYR A 62 24.07 29.78 2.84
C TYR A 62 23.99 29.10 1.46
N GLN A 63 25.14 28.76 0.87
CA GLN A 63 25.19 28.05 -0.43
C GLN A 63 24.54 26.67 -0.36
N LEU A 64 24.69 25.97 0.77
CA LEU A 64 24.03 24.70 1.02
C LEU A 64 22.51 24.85 1.03
N LEU A 65 21.97 25.80 1.82
CA LEU A 65 20.53 26.05 1.91
C LEU A 65 19.94 26.46 0.54
N GLU A 66 20.63 27.32 -0.19
CA GLU A 66 20.29 27.71 -1.54
C GLU A 66 20.31 26.53 -2.53
N GLY A 67 21.28 25.62 -2.40
CA GLY A 67 21.34 24.39 -3.19
C GLY A 67 20.17 23.45 -2.91
N ILE A 68 19.78 23.31 -1.65
CA ILE A 68 18.61 22.54 -1.24
C ILE A 68 17.34 23.16 -1.80
N SER A 69 17.17 24.49 -1.66
CA SER A 69 16.02 25.22 -2.22
C SER A 69 15.91 25.00 -3.73
N ARG A 70 17.00 25.16 -4.47
CA ARG A 70 17.02 24.90 -5.92
C ARG A 70 16.62 23.47 -6.29
N THR A 71 17.03 22.49 -5.48
CA THR A 71 16.72 21.08 -5.72
C THR A 71 15.24 20.78 -5.45
N ILE A 72 14.68 21.38 -4.40
CA ILE A 72 13.25 21.33 -4.10
C ILE A 72 12.48 21.98 -5.24
N ASP A 73 12.83 23.21 -5.63
CA ASP A 73 12.16 23.94 -6.70
C ASP A 73 12.24 23.21 -8.06
N ALA A 74 13.39 22.60 -8.38
CA ALA A 74 13.54 21.80 -9.59
C ALA A 74 12.64 20.56 -9.54
N SER A 75 12.51 19.94 -8.37
CA SER A 75 11.64 18.79 -8.15
C SER A 75 10.16 19.19 -8.22
N GLU A 76 9.79 20.34 -7.66
CA GLU A 76 8.45 20.92 -7.70
C GLU A 76 8.05 21.31 -9.12
N ARG A 77 8.91 22.02 -9.86
CA ARG A 77 8.69 22.31 -11.28
C ARG A 77 8.61 21.04 -12.12
N GLY A 78 9.45 20.05 -11.83
CA GLY A 78 9.37 18.73 -12.47
C GLY A 78 8.03 18.05 -12.20
N ARG A 79 7.54 18.10 -10.95
CA ARG A 79 6.22 17.62 -10.55
C ARG A 79 5.09 18.37 -11.26
N GLU A 80 5.16 19.69 -11.34
CA GLU A 80 4.18 20.51 -12.07
C GLU A 80 4.16 20.19 -13.56
N GLN A 81 5.31 19.98 -14.19
CA GLN A 81 5.37 19.56 -15.59
C GLN A 81 4.79 18.15 -15.81
N LEU A 82 4.96 17.24 -14.85
CA LEU A 82 4.32 15.92 -14.87
C LEU A 82 2.79 16.04 -14.70
N VAL A 83 2.32 16.91 -13.80
CA VAL A 83 0.90 17.17 -13.55
C VAL A 83 0.24 17.90 -14.74
N ALA A 84 0.92 18.88 -15.34
CA ALA A 84 0.43 19.62 -16.50
C ALA A 84 0.33 18.73 -17.75
N LYS A 85 1.28 17.80 -17.95
CA LYS A 85 1.19 16.78 -19.01
C LYS A 85 0.07 15.77 -18.76
N GLN A 86 -0.27 15.49 -17.50
CA GLN A 86 -1.44 14.67 -17.14
C GLN A 86 -2.78 15.41 -17.31
N GLY A 87 -2.79 16.75 -17.25
CA GLY A 87 -3.98 17.57 -17.44
C GLY A 87 -4.37 17.81 -18.90
N ALA A 88 -3.40 17.82 -19.83
CA ALA A 88 -3.65 18.08 -21.26
C ALA A 88 -4.00 16.85 -22.10
N ARG A 89 -3.72 15.63 -21.58
CA ARG A 89 -4.13 14.34 -22.16
C ARG A 89 -4.53 13.45 -20.99
N GLY A 90 -5.83 13.15 -20.87
CA GLY A 90 -6.39 12.45 -19.72
C GLY A 90 -5.51 11.27 -19.31
N GLY A 91 -5.22 11.15 -18.00
CA GLY A 91 -4.23 10.29 -17.34
C GLY A 91 -4.36 8.76 -17.55
N THR A 92 -4.89 8.33 -18.68
CA THR A 92 -5.07 6.95 -19.11
C THR A 92 -4.15 6.53 -20.26
N ASP A 93 -3.50 7.46 -20.96
CA ASP A 93 -2.69 7.17 -22.15
C ASP A 93 -1.45 6.31 -21.86
N GLY A 94 -0.95 6.32 -20.63
CA GLY A 94 0.15 5.46 -20.17
C GLY A 94 -0.28 4.18 -19.46
N LEU A 95 -1.58 3.94 -19.29
CA LEU A 95 -2.11 2.80 -18.54
C LEU A 95 -2.33 1.58 -19.45
N SER A 96 -2.01 0.39 -18.93
CA SER A 96 -2.32 -0.86 -19.61
C SER A 96 -3.83 -0.97 -19.91
N PRO A 97 -4.23 -1.66 -21.00
CA PRO A 97 -5.65 -1.80 -21.35
C PRO A 97 -6.50 -2.35 -20.20
N ALA A 98 -5.96 -3.29 -19.42
CA ALA A 98 -6.63 -3.86 -18.25
C ALA A 98 -6.91 -2.82 -17.14
N ARG A 99 -5.96 -1.91 -16.88
CA ARG A 99 -6.13 -0.84 -15.87
C ARG A 99 -7.10 0.24 -16.34
N ARG A 100 -7.08 0.57 -17.63
CA ARG A 100 -8.07 1.47 -18.24
C ARG A 100 -9.48 0.90 -18.15
N GLU A 101 -9.63 -0.39 -18.42
CA GLU A 101 -10.93 -1.05 -18.31
C GLU A 101 -11.40 -1.12 -16.86
N LEU A 102 -10.51 -1.41 -15.91
CA LEU A 102 -10.82 -1.36 -14.48
C LEU A 102 -11.36 0.02 -14.06
N LEU A 103 -10.70 1.10 -14.47
CA LEU A 103 -11.15 2.48 -14.18
C LEU A 103 -12.54 2.75 -14.78
N ARG A 104 -12.73 2.43 -16.06
CA ARG A 104 -14.00 2.62 -16.76
C ARG A 104 -15.15 1.86 -16.08
N GLN A 105 -14.92 0.59 -15.76
CA GLN A 105 -15.92 -0.29 -15.14
C GLN A 105 -16.22 0.11 -13.70
N ALA A 106 -15.24 0.60 -12.95
CA ALA A 106 -15.43 1.17 -11.62
C ALA A 106 -16.27 2.46 -11.69
N GLN A 107 -15.94 3.37 -12.61
CA GLN A 107 -16.68 4.62 -12.80
C GLN A 107 -18.14 4.37 -13.21
N TRP A 108 -18.40 3.41 -14.10
CA TRP A 108 -19.77 3.02 -14.48
C TRP A 108 -20.60 2.47 -13.32
N ARG A 109 -19.95 1.90 -12.30
CA ARG A 109 -20.59 1.46 -11.05
C ARG A 109 -20.65 2.55 -9.99
N GLY A 110 -20.28 3.78 -10.35
CA GLY A 110 -20.26 4.93 -9.44
C GLY A 110 -19.10 4.94 -8.45
N VAL A 111 -18.07 4.12 -8.64
CA VAL A 111 -16.89 4.08 -7.76
C VAL A 111 -15.83 5.02 -8.30
N GLY A 112 -15.43 6.02 -7.51
CA GLY A 112 -14.33 6.92 -7.82
C GLY A 112 -12.98 6.24 -7.59
N LEU A 113 -12.54 5.39 -8.53
CA LEU A 113 -11.26 4.68 -8.43
C LEU A 113 -10.10 5.56 -8.92
N GLU A 114 -9.09 5.74 -8.08
CA GLU A 114 -7.84 6.42 -8.40
C GLU A 114 -6.67 5.44 -8.37
N LEU A 115 -5.92 5.36 -9.47
CA LEU A 115 -4.74 4.49 -9.58
C LEU A 115 -3.47 5.31 -9.34
N LEU A 116 -2.59 4.79 -8.48
CA LEU A 116 -1.33 5.40 -8.11
C LEU A 116 -0.25 5.17 -9.19
N PRO A 117 0.72 6.11 -9.31
CA PRO A 117 1.86 5.99 -10.22
C PRO A 117 2.73 4.74 -10.00
N HIS A 118 3.52 4.40 -11.02
CA HIS A 118 4.44 3.26 -10.97
C HIS A 118 5.49 3.38 -9.85
N GLY A 119 5.72 2.28 -9.14
CA GLY A 119 6.74 2.19 -8.08
C GLY A 119 6.19 2.34 -6.66
N MET A 120 4.96 2.82 -6.49
CA MET A 120 4.31 2.88 -5.18
C MET A 120 3.93 1.48 -4.68
N GLN A 121 4.14 1.21 -3.39
CA GLN A 121 3.88 -0.11 -2.81
C GLN A 121 2.43 -0.54 -2.97
N ARG A 122 1.47 0.35 -2.65
CA ARG A 122 0.04 0.09 -2.78
C ARG A 122 -0.36 -0.24 -4.22
N GLN A 123 0.31 0.35 -5.21
CA GLN A 123 0.11 -0.01 -6.62
C GLN A 123 0.57 -1.45 -6.91
N ARG A 124 1.78 -1.82 -6.44
CA ARG A 124 2.35 -3.16 -6.67
C ARG A 124 1.53 -4.28 -6.03
N GLU A 125 0.90 -3.97 -4.91
CA GLU A 125 0.05 -4.92 -4.18
C GLU A 125 -1.34 -5.07 -4.81
N ASN A 126 -1.77 -4.15 -5.69
CA ASN A 126 -3.10 -4.18 -6.24
C ASN A 126 -3.31 -5.38 -7.19
N THR A 127 -4.25 -6.25 -6.84
CA THR A 127 -4.68 -7.39 -7.66
C THR A 127 -6.08 -7.21 -8.25
N SER A 128 -6.67 -6.02 -8.11
CA SER A 128 -8.00 -5.69 -8.60
C SER A 128 -8.01 -5.67 -10.14
N ARG A 129 -9.04 -6.26 -10.73
CA ARG A 129 -9.21 -6.34 -12.19
C ARG A 129 -10.66 -6.50 -12.59
N TYR A 130 -10.96 -6.22 -13.85
CA TYR A 130 -12.24 -6.56 -14.45
C TYR A 130 -12.19 -7.94 -15.12
N ASP A 131 -13.14 -8.81 -14.80
CA ASP A 131 -13.30 -10.12 -15.46
C ASP A 131 -14.34 -10.01 -16.58
N HIS A 132 -13.87 -10.01 -17.83
CA HIS A 132 -14.73 -9.90 -19.02
C HIS A 132 -15.70 -11.08 -19.17
N ARG A 133 -15.33 -12.29 -18.73
CA ARG A 133 -16.19 -13.47 -18.87
C ARG A 133 -17.39 -13.37 -17.93
N ARG A 134 -17.14 -12.93 -16.69
CA ARG A 134 -18.17 -12.79 -15.65
C ARG A 134 -18.87 -11.43 -15.67
N LYS A 135 -18.36 -10.46 -16.43
CA LYS A 135 -18.82 -9.06 -16.46
C LYS A 135 -18.86 -8.40 -15.07
N ARG A 136 -17.91 -8.74 -14.21
CA ARG A 136 -17.85 -8.29 -12.80
C ARG A 136 -16.47 -7.79 -12.44
N LEU A 137 -16.40 -6.84 -11.51
CA LEU A 137 -15.15 -6.46 -10.88
C LEU A 137 -14.73 -7.50 -9.84
N ALA A 138 -13.45 -7.86 -9.90
CA ALA A 138 -12.77 -8.60 -8.85
C ALA A 138 -11.86 -7.61 -8.12
N TRP A 139 -12.19 -7.30 -6.87
CA TRP A 139 -11.48 -6.35 -6.04
C TRP A 139 -10.44 -7.07 -5.17
N ARG A 140 -9.29 -6.44 -5.00
CA ARG A 140 -8.50 -6.63 -3.79
C ARG A 140 -9.20 -5.88 -2.66
N VAL A 141 -9.34 -6.47 -1.49
CA VAL A 141 -9.89 -5.80 -0.30
C VAL A 141 -8.94 -6.04 0.85
N GLU A 142 -8.56 -4.98 1.56
CA GLU A 142 -7.70 -5.08 2.74
C GLU A 142 -8.52 -4.81 4.00
N PHE A 143 -8.52 -5.74 4.94
CA PHE A 143 -9.06 -5.57 6.28
C PHE A 143 -7.96 -5.13 7.23
N HIS A 144 -8.17 -4.01 7.92
CA HIS A 144 -7.27 -3.48 8.92
C HIS A 144 -7.92 -3.56 10.31
N PHE A 145 -7.32 -4.36 11.19
CA PHE A 145 -7.74 -4.54 12.57
C PHE A 145 -6.88 -3.66 13.48
N ALA A 146 -7.39 -2.48 13.84
CA ALA A 146 -6.58 -1.40 14.40
C ALA A 146 -5.92 -1.76 15.74
N GLN A 147 -6.61 -2.47 16.64
CA GLN A 147 -6.03 -2.83 17.95
C GLN A 147 -4.83 -3.76 17.86
N VAL A 148 -4.80 -4.61 16.84
CA VAL A 148 -3.76 -5.63 16.69
C VAL A 148 -2.75 -5.23 15.59
N ALA A 149 -2.97 -4.07 14.94
CA ALA A 149 -2.20 -3.59 13.80
C ALA A 149 -2.03 -4.65 12.70
N ILE A 150 -3.05 -5.48 12.49
CA ILE A 150 -3.04 -6.54 11.47
C ILE A 150 -3.74 -6.06 10.22
N ARG A 151 -3.08 -6.30 9.09
CA ARG A 151 -3.65 -6.13 7.76
C ARG A 151 -3.83 -7.49 7.12
N HIS A 152 -5.04 -7.80 6.66
CA HIS A 152 -5.35 -9.02 5.94
C HIS A 152 -5.93 -8.66 4.56
N ALA A 153 -5.29 -9.12 3.49
CA ALA A 153 -5.72 -8.82 2.13
C ALA A 153 -6.39 -10.02 1.47
N CYS A 154 -7.60 -9.82 0.95
CA CYS A 154 -8.32 -10.75 0.10
C CYS A 154 -8.12 -10.32 -1.37
N ALA A 155 -7.49 -11.17 -2.18
CA ALA A 155 -7.02 -10.76 -3.52
C ALA A 155 -8.09 -10.78 -4.63
N GLN A 156 -9.19 -11.51 -4.46
CA GLN A 156 -10.19 -11.78 -5.50
C GLN A 156 -11.62 -11.76 -4.98
N VAL A 157 -12.02 -10.66 -4.37
CA VAL A 157 -13.39 -10.46 -3.86
C VAL A 157 -14.29 -10.03 -5.00
N SER A 158 -15.38 -10.75 -5.24
CA SER A 158 -16.36 -10.35 -6.27
C SER A 158 -17.23 -9.19 -5.78
N GLU A 159 -17.67 -8.33 -6.70
CA GLU A 159 -18.53 -7.18 -6.37
C GLU A 159 -19.89 -7.54 -5.73
N GLY A 160 -20.36 -8.77 -5.92
CA GLY A 160 -21.60 -9.28 -5.30
C GLY A 160 -21.41 -9.88 -3.91
N CYS A 161 -20.18 -9.99 -3.41
CA CYS A 161 -19.93 -10.48 -2.06
C CYS A 161 -20.33 -9.44 -1.00
N THR A 162 -20.79 -9.91 0.15
CA THR A 162 -21.09 -9.08 1.32
C THR A 162 -19.90 -9.04 2.27
N LEU A 163 -19.77 -7.96 3.05
CA LEU A 163 -18.71 -7.85 4.05
C LEU A 163 -18.87 -8.90 5.15
N LEU A 164 -20.12 -9.24 5.51
CA LEU A 164 -20.41 -10.27 6.50
C LEU A 164 -19.82 -11.63 6.09
N THR A 165 -20.00 -12.05 4.84
CA THR A 165 -19.45 -13.33 4.35
C THR A 165 -17.92 -13.34 4.37
N LEU A 166 -17.29 -12.22 4.01
CA LEU A 166 -15.83 -12.09 4.06
C LEU A 166 -15.30 -12.13 5.50
N LEU A 167 -15.95 -11.43 6.43
CA LEU A 167 -15.59 -11.43 7.84
C LEU A 167 -15.81 -12.80 8.48
N ARG A 168 -16.91 -13.49 8.18
CA ARG A 168 -17.15 -14.87 8.63
C ARG A 168 -16.06 -15.82 8.14
N SER A 169 -15.72 -15.78 6.86
CA SER A 169 -14.63 -16.61 6.31
C SER A 169 -13.28 -16.38 7.01
N LEU A 170 -13.05 -15.15 7.47
CA LEU A 170 -11.84 -14.72 8.17
C LEU A 170 -11.82 -15.08 9.67
N LEU A 171 -12.96 -14.93 10.36
CA LEU A 171 -13.07 -15.01 11.82
C LEU A 171 -13.67 -16.33 12.33
N GLU A 172 -14.54 -16.95 11.54
CA GLU A 172 -15.37 -18.11 11.89
C GLU A 172 -15.06 -19.27 10.91
N PRO A 173 -13.94 -19.99 11.10
CA PRO A 173 -13.55 -21.12 10.25
C PRO A 173 -14.54 -22.30 10.28
N ASP A 174 -15.32 -22.44 11.36
CA ASP A 174 -16.13 -23.63 11.64
C ASP A 174 -17.54 -23.55 11.01
N PHE A 175 -17.84 -22.51 10.22
CA PHE A 175 -19.16 -22.32 9.59
C PHE A 175 -19.33 -23.04 8.24
N VAL A 176 -18.32 -23.80 7.79
CA VAL A 176 -18.41 -24.73 6.67
C VAL A 176 -18.64 -26.14 7.21
N ASP A 177 -19.85 -26.40 7.71
CA ASP A 177 -20.40 -27.75 7.93
C ASP A 177 -21.93 -27.72 8.02
N LEU A 178 -22.58 -26.93 7.18
CA LEU A 178 -24.00 -27.14 6.86
C LEU A 178 -24.15 -27.03 5.35
N GLU A 179 -24.09 -28.19 4.68
CA GLU A 179 -24.58 -28.31 3.32
C GLU A 179 -26.01 -27.72 3.25
N PRO A 180 -26.36 -27.06 2.13
CA PRO A 180 -27.72 -26.60 1.93
C PRO A 180 -28.65 -27.81 1.96
N VAL A 181 -29.55 -27.86 2.94
CA VAL A 181 -30.71 -28.75 2.93
C VAL A 181 -31.52 -28.43 1.68
N VAL A 182 -31.29 -29.19 0.63
CA VAL A 182 -32.18 -29.26 -0.53
C VAL A 182 -33.41 -30.04 -0.08
N SER A 183 -34.48 -29.31 0.20
CA SER A 183 -35.82 -29.90 0.30
C SER A 183 -36.30 -30.28 -1.10
N SER A 184 -36.42 -31.57 -1.38
CA SER A 184 -37.44 -32.11 -2.30
C SER A 184 -37.59 -33.61 -2.09
N GLU A 185 -38.82 -34.01 -1.82
CA GLU A 185 -39.29 -35.38 -1.62
C GLU A 185 -39.30 -36.21 -2.94
N ALA A 186 -39.39 -37.54 -2.73
CA ALA A 186 -40.03 -38.58 -3.56
C ALA A 186 -39.15 -39.61 -4.32
N LEU A 187 -39.08 -40.80 -3.70
CA LEU A 187 -39.38 -42.16 -4.23
C LEU A 187 -38.74 -42.64 -5.55
N ASP A 188 -37.83 -43.64 -5.43
CA ASP A 188 -38.10 -45.08 -5.69
C ASP A 188 -36.88 -45.83 -6.23
N GLY A 189 -36.67 -47.06 -5.73
CA GLY A 189 -36.03 -48.15 -6.47
C GLY A 189 -34.53 -48.42 -6.23
N ALA A 190 -34.24 -49.39 -5.35
CA ALA A 190 -33.04 -50.24 -5.44
C ALA A 190 -33.20 -51.23 -6.64
N PRO A 191 -32.15 -51.90 -7.19
CA PRO A 191 -31.20 -52.70 -6.40
C PRO A 191 -29.73 -52.79 -6.87
N SER A 192 -28.89 -53.11 -5.87
CA SER A 192 -27.68 -53.96 -5.85
C SER A 192 -26.69 -54.00 -7.02
N SER A 193 -25.42 -53.70 -6.72
CA SER A 193 -24.34 -54.71 -6.76
C SER A 193 -23.11 -54.25 -5.98
N SER A 194 -22.41 -55.25 -5.47
CA SER A 194 -21.32 -55.27 -4.50
C SER A 194 -19.98 -54.69 -5.01
N GLU A 195 -19.29 -53.94 -4.15
CA GLU A 195 -17.81 -53.97 -4.03
C GLU A 195 -17.37 -53.37 -2.68
N PRO A 196 -16.43 -53.97 -1.94
CA PRO A 196 -15.95 -53.43 -0.66
C PRO A 196 -14.88 -52.34 -0.89
N PRO A 197 -14.94 -51.17 -0.26
CA PRO A 197 -13.88 -50.19 -0.44
C PRO A 197 -12.63 -50.62 0.34
N ALA A 198 -11.56 -50.80 -0.43
CA ALA A 198 -10.20 -50.94 0.03
C ALA A 198 -9.84 -49.84 1.03
N ARG A 199 -9.19 -50.24 2.12
CA ARG A 199 -8.47 -49.35 3.02
C ARG A 199 -7.42 -48.58 2.22
N LEU A 200 -7.63 -47.27 2.03
CA LEU A 200 -6.63 -46.36 1.47
C LEU A 200 -6.29 -45.30 2.51
N PHE A 201 -5.12 -45.51 3.12
CA PHE A 201 -4.11 -44.62 3.71
C PHE A 201 -4.49 -43.21 4.21
N PRO A 202 -3.88 -42.75 5.33
CA PRO A 202 -4.08 -41.39 5.85
C PRO A 202 -3.52 -40.35 4.87
N ALA A 203 -4.34 -39.34 4.57
CA ALA A 203 -3.98 -38.21 3.72
C ALA A 203 -2.70 -37.53 4.24
N THR A 204 -1.62 -37.65 3.47
CA THR A 204 -0.42 -36.83 3.69
C THR A 204 -0.74 -35.39 3.31
N SER A 205 -1.16 -34.59 4.27
CA SER A 205 -1.39 -33.16 4.06
C SER A 205 -0.10 -32.49 3.55
N ASN A 206 -0.16 -31.98 2.32
CA ASN A 206 0.95 -31.32 1.64
C ASN A 206 1.57 -30.21 2.51
N ALA A 207 2.90 -30.07 2.50
CA ALA A 207 3.63 -29.07 3.31
C ALA A 207 3.20 -27.60 3.05
N ALA A 208 2.67 -27.31 1.85
CA ALA A 208 2.07 -26.01 1.53
C ALA A 208 0.75 -25.76 2.30
N GLN A 209 -0.07 -26.80 2.45
CA GLN A 209 -1.32 -26.79 3.23
C GLN A 209 -1.03 -26.57 4.73
N ARG A 210 -0.01 -27.28 5.27
CA ARG A 210 0.41 -27.13 6.68
C ARG A 210 0.95 -25.71 6.98
N LYS A 211 1.64 -25.08 6.02
CA LYS A 211 2.12 -23.70 6.15
C LYS A 211 0.98 -22.67 6.05
N SER A 212 -0.04 -22.89 5.23
CA SER A 212 -1.23 -22.03 5.19
C SER A 212 -2.07 -22.16 6.47
N ASP A 213 -2.22 -23.37 6.99
CA ASP A 213 -2.95 -23.63 8.24
C ASP A 213 -2.27 -22.99 9.45
N GLY A 214 -0.95 -23.09 9.57
CA GLY A 214 -0.21 -22.44 10.67
C GLY A 214 -0.33 -20.91 10.64
N ARG A 215 -0.27 -20.28 9.45
CA ARG A 215 -0.46 -18.82 9.31
C ARG A 215 -1.90 -18.40 9.64
N ARG A 216 -2.88 -19.22 9.27
CA ARG A 216 -4.30 -18.98 9.57
C ARG A 216 -4.59 -19.14 11.07
N ALA A 217 -4.02 -20.15 11.74
CA ALA A 217 -4.16 -20.33 13.18
C ALA A 217 -3.55 -19.17 13.99
N LEU A 218 -2.39 -18.66 13.58
CA LEU A 218 -1.77 -17.47 14.20
C LEU A 218 -2.64 -16.22 13.99
N LEU A 219 -3.19 -16.05 12.79
CA LEU A 219 -4.09 -14.94 12.49
C LEU A 219 -5.35 -15.01 13.36
N GLN A 220 -5.99 -16.17 13.45
CA GLN A 220 -7.15 -16.40 14.32
C GLN A 220 -6.83 -16.12 15.78
N HIS A 221 -5.66 -16.57 16.27
CA HIS A 221 -5.25 -16.30 17.64
C HIS A 221 -5.16 -14.79 17.91
N LYS A 222 -4.55 -14.05 16.99
CA LYS A 222 -4.42 -12.60 17.12
C LYS A 222 -5.76 -11.87 16.97
N LEU A 223 -6.71 -12.42 16.21
CA LEU A 223 -8.04 -11.85 16.00
C LEU A 223 -9.10 -12.35 17.02
N ARG A 224 -8.71 -13.10 18.05
CA ARG A 224 -9.63 -13.68 19.06
C ARG A 224 -10.61 -12.67 19.65
N ARG A 225 -10.19 -11.43 19.89
CA ARG A 225 -11.09 -10.38 20.42
C ARG A 225 -12.21 -10.05 19.44
N TYR A 226 -11.91 -9.92 18.15
CA TYR A 226 -12.89 -9.70 17.10
C TYR A 226 -13.79 -10.94 16.90
N THR A 227 -13.22 -12.14 16.99
CA THR A 227 -13.99 -13.40 16.93
C THR A 227 -15.01 -13.52 18.08
N ARG A 228 -14.67 -13.06 19.30
CA ARG A 228 -15.60 -13.08 20.45
C ARG A 228 -16.83 -12.18 20.26
N VAL A 229 -16.66 -11.05 19.58
CA VAL A 229 -17.77 -10.13 19.25
C VAL A 229 -18.66 -10.74 18.15
N GLY A 230 -18.08 -11.60 17.31
CA GLY A 230 -18.76 -12.25 16.19
C GLY A 230 -18.84 -11.34 14.96
N ALA A 231 -18.87 -11.93 13.76
CA ALA A 231 -18.78 -11.15 12.52
C ALA A 231 -19.92 -10.12 12.35
N ALA A 232 -21.10 -10.38 12.93
CA ALA A 232 -22.26 -9.48 12.85
C ALA A 232 -22.23 -8.31 13.84
N GLY A 233 -21.47 -8.42 14.94
CA GLY A 233 -21.34 -7.37 15.95
C GLY A 233 -20.23 -6.37 15.66
N LEU A 234 -19.46 -6.58 14.59
CA LEU A 234 -18.35 -5.72 14.20
C LEU A 234 -18.84 -4.52 13.38
N MET A 235 -18.15 -3.40 13.54
CA MET A 235 -18.35 -2.21 12.73
C MET A 235 -17.23 -2.11 11.70
N VAL A 236 -17.60 -1.82 10.45
CA VAL A 236 -16.64 -1.68 9.35
C VAL A 236 -16.68 -0.25 8.81
N PHE A 237 -15.51 0.35 8.71
CA PHE A 237 -15.34 1.73 8.28
C PHE A 237 -14.47 1.80 7.01
N LEU A 238 -14.80 2.72 6.11
CA LEU A 238 -13.97 3.07 4.96
C LEU A 238 -13.54 4.53 5.07
N ARG A 239 -12.24 4.82 4.96
CA ARG A 239 -11.72 6.19 4.99
C ARG A 239 -12.31 7.01 3.83
N ALA A 240 -12.74 8.23 4.11
CA ALA A 240 -13.14 9.20 3.09
C ALA A 240 -11.90 9.85 2.48
N GLU A 241 -11.61 9.50 1.23
CA GLU A 241 -10.45 10.02 0.49
C GLU A 241 -10.70 11.44 -0.06
N GLY A 242 -9.63 12.21 -0.24
CA GLY A 242 -9.70 13.60 -0.75
C GLY A 242 -9.93 14.68 0.31
N ARG A 243 -9.75 14.35 1.60
CA ARG A 243 -9.84 15.27 2.73
C ARG A 243 -8.44 15.66 3.23
N CYS A 244 -8.33 16.78 3.95
CA CYS A 244 -7.09 17.21 4.58
C CYS A 244 -6.57 16.13 5.54
N ALA A 245 -5.26 15.92 5.59
CA ALA A 245 -4.64 14.84 6.36
C ALA A 245 -4.99 14.88 7.87
N ASN A 246 -5.25 16.08 8.40
CA ASN A 246 -5.55 16.33 9.81
C ASN A 246 -7.03 16.12 10.20
N ASP A 247 -7.95 15.95 9.24
CA ASP A 247 -9.37 15.64 9.49
C ASP A 247 -9.75 14.33 8.76
N PRO A 248 -9.25 13.16 9.23
CA PRO A 248 -9.65 11.89 8.67
C PRO A 248 -11.11 11.61 9.04
N ARG A 249 -11.98 11.43 8.03
CA ARG A 249 -13.38 11.05 8.21
C ARG A 249 -13.64 9.67 7.62
N PHE A 250 -14.66 8.98 8.11
CA PHE A 250 -14.97 7.62 7.71
C PHE A 250 -16.44 7.44 7.32
N TYR A 251 -16.68 6.53 6.37
CA TYR A 251 -18.00 5.98 6.09
C TYR A 251 -18.21 4.74 6.94
N LEU A 252 -19.32 4.68 7.68
CA LEU A 252 -19.80 3.43 8.25
C LEU A 252 -20.42 2.58 7.14
N LEU A 253 -19.98 1.33 7.02
CA LEU A 253 -20.45 0.39 6.01
C LEU A 253 -21.41 -0.61 6.63
N THR A 254 -22.51 -0.90 5.93
CA THR A 254 -23.43 -1.98 6.30
C THR A 254 -22.84 -3.33 5.90
N LEU A 255 -23.04 -4.35 6.75
CA LEU A 255 -22.38 -5.66 6.55
C LEU A 255 -23.08 -6.57 5.53
N HIS A 256 -24.39 -6.36 5.34
CA HIS A 256 -25.27 -7.22 4.56
C HIS A 256 -25.42 -6.78 3.10
N GLU A 257 -25.02 -5.56 2.77
CA GLU A 257 -25.00 -5.07 1.40
C GLU A 257 -23.84 -5.66 0.60
N SER A 258 -24.00 -5.71 -0.72
CA SER A 258 -22.93 -6.10 -1.63
C SER A 258 -21.84 -5.05 -1.70
N LEU A 259 -20.61 -5.50 -1.95
CA LEU A 259 -19.44 -4.63 -2.10
C LEU A 259 -19.67 -3.56 -3.19
N SER A 260 -20.41 -3.89 -4.26
CA SER A 260 -20.77 -2.93 -5.32
C SER A 260 -21.52 -1.72 -4.78
N THR A 261 -22.55 -1.95 -3.96
CA THR A 261 -23.40 -0.90 -3.39
C THR A 261 -22.64 -0.11 -2.35
N LEU A 262 -21.83 -0.79 -1.54
CA LEU A 262 -21.02 -0.14 -0.50
C LEU A 262 -19.95 0.77 -1.07
N LEU A 263 -19.37 0.46 -2.22
CA LEU A 263 -18.35 1.30 -2.86
C LEU A 263 -18.96 2.37 -3.78
N ALA A 264 -20.22 2.24 -4.18
CA ALA A 264 -20.89 3.21 -5.03
C ALA A 264 -20.94 4.59 -4.36
N GLY A 265 -20.60 5.64 -5.12
CA GLY A 265 -20.51 7.02 -4.64
C GLY A 265 -19.29 7.29 -3.75
N LYS A 266 -18.43 6.29 -3.48
CA LYS A 266 -17.23 6.44 -2.65
C LYS A 266 -15.98 6.48 -3.51
N ARG A 267 -14.94 7.11 -2.97
CA ARG A 267 -13.62 7.21 -3.62
C ARG A 267 -12.66 6.19 -3.01
N VAL A 268 -11.90 5.51 -3.86
CA VAL A 268 -10.97 4.45 -3.47
C VAL A 268 -9.64 4.66 -4.20
N ILE A 269 -8.53 4.58 -3.47
CA ILE A 269 -7.18 4.64 -4.04
C ILE A 269 -6.65 3.21 -4.20
N GLU A 270 -6.41 2.77 -5.43
CA GLU A 270 -6.02 1.41 -5.86
C GLU A 270 -7.03 0.30 -5.49
N PHE A 271 -7.27 0.10 -4.19
CA PHE A 271 -8.18 -0.90 -3.64
C PHE A 271 -8.70 -0.47 -2.26
N PRO A 272 -9.92 -0.89 -1.86
CA PRO A 272 -10.52 -0.50 -0.59
C PRO A 272 -9.77 -1.07 0.62
N THR A 273 -9.51 -0.20 1.60
CA THR A 273 -9.00 -0.56 2.92
C THR A 273 -10.11 -0.36 3.94
N LEU A 274 -10.60 -1.48 4.47
CA LEU A 274 -11.72 -1.57 5.40
C LEU A 274 -11.18 -1.69 6.82
N HIS A 275 -11.50 -0.72 7.66
CA HIS A 275 -11.14 -0.73 9.07
C HIS A 275 -12.20 -1.49 9.86
N VAL A 276 -11.78 -2.55 10.53
CA VAL A 276 -12.66 -3.37 11.37
C VAL A 276 -12.46 -2.97 12.82
N ALA A 277 -13.54 -2.60 13.49
CA ALA A 277 -13.53 -2.18 14.87
C ALA A 277 -14.64 -2.90 15.66
N THR A 278 -14.37 -3.14 16.94
CA THR A 278 -15.42 -3.53 17.88
C THR A 278 -16.29 -2.30 18.23
N PRO A 279 -17.51 -2.50 18.76
CA PRO A 279 -18.37 -1.38 19.19
C PRO A 279 -17.67 -0.40 20.15
N ASP A 280 -16.80 -0.91 21.03
CA ASP A 280 -16.01 -0.10 21.96
C ASP A 280 -15.07 0.90 21.23
N GLU A 281 -14.56 0.49 20.06
CA GLU A 281 -13.58 1.24 19.26
C GLU A 281 -14.22 2.26 18.32
N ALA A 282 -15.55 2.26 18.17
CA ALA A 282 -16.26 3.08 17.19
C ALA A 282 -15.91 4.58 17.30
N HIS A 283 -15.64 5.05 18.52
CA HIS A 283 -15.23 6.43 18.82
C HIS A 283 -13.93 6.88 18.12
N SER A 284 -13.06 5.94 17.73
CA SER A 284 -11.80 6.26 17.03
C SER A 284 -12.00 6.57 15.54
N TYR A 285 -13.22 6.42 15.03
CA TYR A 285 -13.57 6.58 13.62
C TYR A 285 -14.63 7.66 13.45
N PRO A 286 -14.24 8.96 13.44
CA PRO A 286 -15.20 10.05 13.26
C PRO A 286 -15.89 9.93 11.90
N LEU A 287 -17.22 9.88 11.93
CA LEU A 287 -18.01 9.68 10.73
C LEU A 287 -18.04 10.94 9.87
N LEU A 288 -18.11 10.73 8.56
CA LEU A 288 -18.43 11.79 7.61
C LEU A 288 -19.91 12.15 7.80
N GLU A 289 -20.18 13.38 8.22
CA GLU A 289 -21.55 13.91 8.28
C GLU A 289 -22.17 13.83 6.89
N ALA A 290 -23.36 13.23 6.79
CA ALA A 290 -24.13 13.27 5.57
C ALA A 290 -24.41 14.74 5.25
N ALA A 291 -24.08 15.18 4.03
CA ALA A 291 -24.45 16.52 3.60
C ALA A 291 -25.96 16.70 3.87
N PRO A 292 -26.41 17.82 4.48
CA PRO A 292 -27.82 18.09 4.60
C PRO A 292 -28.39 18.04 3.18
N SER A 293 -29.34 17.12 2.97
CA SER A 293 -30.09 17.06 1.71
C SER A 293 -30.64 18.45 1.46
N ALA A 294 -30.12 19.13 0.44
CA ALA A 294 -30.64 20.39 -0.05
C ALA A 294 -32.12 20.13 -0.37
N SER A 295 -32.95 20.57 0.57
CA SER A 295 -34.39 20.54 0.45
C SER A 295 -34.68 21.63 -0.57
N ASN A 296 -34.89 21.23 -1.83
CA ASN A 296 -35.46 22.12 -2.84
C ASN A 296 -36.81 22.59 -2.29
N GLN A 297 -36.84 23.83 -1.80
CA GLN A 297 -38.04 24.67 -1.79
C GLN A 297 -38.09 25.42 -3.11
#